data_AF-A0A4D6WY52-F1
#
_entry.id   AF-A0A4D6WY52-F1
#
_cell.length_a   1.000
_cell.length_b   1.000
_cell.length_c   1.000
_cell.angle_alpha   90.00
_cell.angle_beta   90.00
_cell.angle_gamma   90.00
#
_symmetry.space_group_name_H-M   'P 1'
#
loop_
_entity.id
_entity.type
_entity.pdbx_description
1 polymer ?
#
loop_
_entity_poly.entity_id
_entity_poly.type
_entity_poly.pdbx_seq_one_letter_code
_entity_poly.pdbx_strand_id
1 'polypeptide(L)' 'MAVPKKRTSKAKSGKSRWKHKAFFISQKSLSLAKSILSGRVKSFVYFNDELIGNNNTMDDI' A
#
# COMPACT_ATOMS: atom_id res chain seq x y z
N MET A 1 -28.07 -24.43 15.00
CA MET A 1 -27.49 -23.30 14.25
C MET A 1 -28.40 -22.97 13.08
N ALA A 2 -28.56 -21.68 12.73
CA ALA A 2 -29.38 -21.31 11.57
C ALA A 2 -28.65 -21.64 10.26
N VAL A 3 -29.35 -22.26 9.31
CA VAL A 3 -28.82 -22.67 8.00
C VAL A 3 -29.55 -21.91 6.90
N PRO A 4 -28.86 -21.38 5.87
CA PRO A 4 -29.51 -20.69 4.76
C PRO A 4 -30.38 -21.65 3.96
N LYS A 5 -31.68 -21.35 3.85
CA LYS A 5 -32.62 -22.17 3.08
C LYS A 5 -32.36 -22.12 1.57
N LYS A 6 -31.80 -21.00 1.06
CA LYS A 6 -31.56 -20.74 -0.35
C LYS A 6 -30.23 -19.99 -0.53
N ARG A 7 -29.60 -20.16 -1.70
CA ARG A 7 -28.38 -19.43 -2.07
C ARG A 7 -28.67 -17.94 -2.26
N THR A 8 -27.70 -17.10 -1.92
CA THR A 8 -27.74 -15.68 -2.25
C THR A 8 -27.59 -15.46 -3.75
N SER A 9 -28.31 -14.49 -4.30
CA SER A 9 -28.17 -14.12 -5.71
C SER A 9 -26.81 -13.45 -5.97
N LYS A 10 -26.33 -13.48 -7.21
CA LYS A 10 -25.04 -12.86 -7.59
C LYS A 10 -24.97 -11.38 -7.19
N ALA A 11 -26.06 -10.64 -7.39
CA ALA A 11 -26.16 -9.22 -7.04
C ALA A 11 -26.00 -8.97 -5.52
N LYS A 12 -26.45 -9.91 -4.67
CA LYS A 12 -26.37 -9.81 -3.21
C LYS A 12 -25.14 -10.50 -2.61
N SER A 13 -24.18 -10.95 -3.43
CA SER A 13 -23.00 -11.70 -2.98
C SER A 13 -21.98 -10.91 -2.12
N GLY A 14 -22.21 -9.61 -1.88
CA GLY A 14 -21.37 -8.76 -1.03
C GLY A 14 -19.99 -8.41 -1.60
N LYS A 15 -19.56 -9.02 -2.72
CA LYS A 15 -18.24 -8.84 -3.34
C LYS A 15 -17.90 -7.37 -3.68
N SER A 16 -18.91 -6.57 -4.04
CA SER A 16 -18.73 -5.15 -4.32
C SER A 16 -18.13 -4.37 -3.13
N ARG A 17 -18.58 -4.67 -1.91
CA ARG A 17 -18.08 -4.01 -0.69
C ARG A 17 -16.58 -4.26 -0.49
N TRP A 18 -16.11 -5.47 -0.77
CA TRP A 18 -14.69 -5.82 -0.70
C TRP A 18 -13.86 -5.06 -1.73
N LYS A 19 -14.32 -5.02 -2.98
CA LYS A 19 -13.67 -4.26 -4.05
C LYS A 19 -13.62 -2.76 -3.77
N HIS A 20 -14.68 -2.21 -3.18
CA HIS A 20 -14.75 -0.81 -2.82
C HIS A 20 -13.73 -0.42 -1.74
N LYS A 21 -13.50 -1.28 -0.74
CA LYS A 21 -12.42 -1.07 0.25
C LYS A 21 -11.05 -1.06 -0.42
N ALA A 22 -10.80 -2.00 -1.34
CA ALA A 22 -9.53 -2.08 -2.07
C ALA A 22 -9.28 -0.83 -2.92
N PHE A 23 -10.33 -0.25 -3.53
CA PHE A 23 -10.25 0.98 -4.30
C PHE A 23 -9.76 2.18 -3.47
N PHE A 24 -10.20 2.34 -2.23
CA PHE A 24 -9.69 3.43 -1.38
C PHE A 24 -8.25 3.21 -0.93
N ILE A 25 -7.87 1.96 -0.67
CA ILE A 25 -6.51 1.61 -0.29
C ILE A 25 -5.56 1.88 -1.46
N SER A 26 -5.96 1.56 -2.70
CA SER A 26 -5.12 1.80 -3.88
C SER A 26 -4.86 3.28 -4.13
N GLN A 27 -5.85 4.16 -3.92
CA GLN A 27 -5.65 5.61 -4.02
C GLN A 27 -4.62 6.13 -3.02
N LYS A 28 -4.71 5.70 -1.76
CA LYS A 28 -3.75 6.07 -0.72
C LYS A 28 -2.34 5.56 -1.04
N SER A 29 -2.23 4.30 -1.46
CA SER A 29 -0.96 3.69 -1.85
C SER A 29 -0.31 4.41 -3.04
N LEU A 30 -1.10 4.83 -4.03
CA LEU A 30 -0.61 5.56 -5.19
C LEU A 30 -0.08 6.94 -4.78
N SER A 31 -0.84 7.68 -3.95
CA SER A 31 -0.41 8.97 -3.43
C SER A 31 0.91 8.86 -2.66
N LEU A 32 1.04 7.83 -1.82
CA LEU A 32 2.27 7.53 -1.09
C LEU A 32 3.44 7.23 -2.04
N ALA A 33 3.24 6.36 -3.03
CA ALA A 33 4.28 6.00 -3.99
C ALA A 33 4.78 7.21 -4.79
N LYS A 34 3.88 8.10 -5.23
CA LYS A 34 4.26 9.36 -5.89
C LYS A 34 5.06 10.27 -4.98
N SER A 35 4.71 10.31 -3.70
CA SER A 35 5.42 11.11 -2.70
C SER A 35 6.85 10.61 -2.53
N ILE A 36 7.03 9.30 -2.38
CA ILE A 36 8.33 8.62 -2.31
C ILE A 36 9.20 8.99 -3.53
N LEU A 37 8.65 8.82 -4.74
CA LEU A 37 9.37 9.07 -5.99
C LEU A 37 9.82 10.54 -6.14
N SER A 38 9.09 11.49 -5.55
CA SER A 38 9.47 12.91 -5.62
C SER A 38 10.70 13.26 -4.78
N GLY A 39 11.14 12.42 -3.82
CA GLY A 39 12.33 12.66 -3.00
C GLY A 39 12.31 13.87 -2.06
N ARG A 40 11.18 14.61 -1.99
CA ARG A 40 11.04 15.86 -1.22
C ARG A 40 10.35 15.69 0.14
N VAL A 41 9.91 14.48 0.46
CA VAL A 41 9.12 14.21 1.67
C VAL A 41 10.01 14.14 2.89
N LYS A 42 9.64 14.89 3.93
CA LYS A 42 10.31 14.90 5.24
C LYS A 42 9.44 14.36 6.39
N SER A 43 8.20 13.96 6.08
CA SER A 43 7.18 13.61 7.08
C SER A 43 7.20 12.14 7.50
N PHE A 44 7.83 11.25 6.73
CA PHE A 44 7.96 9.84 7.07
C PHE A 44 9.34 9.31 6.65
N VAL A 45 9.85 8.33 7.38
CA VAL A 45 11.13 7.66 7.09
C VAL A 45 10.84 6.39 6.32
N TYR A 46 11.60 6.14 5.26
CA TYR A 46 11.62 4.87 4.55
C TYR A 46 13.07 4.51 4.23
N PHE A 47 13.38 3.21 4.21
CA PHE A 47 14.72 2.75 3.89
C PHE A 47 14.98 3.00 2.41
N ASN A 48 15.95 3.87 2.13
CA ASN A 48 16.39 4.22 0.80
C ASN A 48 17.88 3.93 0.71
N ASP A 49 18.28 3.03 -0.19
CA ASP A 49 19.70 2.71 -0.37
C ASP A 49 20.51 3.93 -0.83
N GLU A 50 19.88 4.88 -1.54
CA GLU A 50 20.50 6.18 -1.88
C GLU A 50 20.70 7.12 -0.68
N LEU A 51 19.97 6.91 0.43
CA LEU A 51 20.16 7.66 1.69
C LEU A 51 21.08 6.93 2.68
N ILE A 52 21.24 5.60 2.51
CA ILE A 52 22.03 4.73 3.38
C ILE A 52 23.45 4.51 2.80
N GLY A 53 23.61 4.62 1.49
CA GLY A 53 24.89 4.47 0.78
C GLY A 53 25.61 5.79 0.53
N ASN A 54 26.27 6.33 1.56
CA ASN A 54 27.38 7.28 1.44
C ASN A 54 28.15 7.43 2.78
N ASN A 55 28.36 6.33 3.53
CA ASN A 55 29.15 6.38 4.77
C ASN A 55 30.28 5.33 4.86
N ASN A 56 30.57 4.58 3.80
CA ASN A 56 31.69 3.63 3.77
C ASN A 56 32.59 3.89 2.56
N THR A 57 33.26 5.05 2.52
CA THR A 57 34.44 5.27 1.67
C THR A 57 35.50 6.05 2.46
N MET A 58 36.06 5.40 3.48
CA MET A 58 37.40 5.67 4.00
C MET A 58 37.81 4.38 4.72
N ASP A 59 38.53 3.51 4.02
CA ASP A 59 39.46 2.50 4.56
C ASP A 59 40.18 1.77 3.39
N ASP A 60 40.64 2.53 2.39
CA ASP A 60 41.60 2.07 1.37
C ASP A 60 42.86 2.96 1.46
N ILE A 61 43.62 2.80 2.54
CA ILE A 61 45.07 3.05 2.62
C ILE A 61 45.70 1.92 3.45
#